data_AF-A0A970ABU8-F1
#
_entry.id   AF-A0A970ABU8-F1
#
_cell.length_a   1.000
_cell.length_b   1.000
_cell.length_c   1.000
_cell.angle_alpha   90.00
_cell.angle_beta   90.00
_cell.angle_gamma   90.00
#
_symmetry.space_group_name_H-M   'P 1'
#
loop_
_entity.id
_entity.type
_entity.pdbx_description
1 polymer ?
#
loop_
_entity_poly.entity_id
_entity_poly.type
_entity_poly.pdbx_seq_one_letter_code
_entity_poly.pdbx_strand_id
1 'polypeptide(L)'
;FVAMNQPSLEKFEEEVQPGGLIILDSSLIQLKVKRHDLQACYIPATKLAEDNNLKGLANMIILGRIARETGLFDLDTLYLAASKSIPERKKDLLAFNKKAIEIGYNY
;
A
#
# COMPACT_ATOMS: atom_id res chain seq x y z
N PHE A 1 2.28 -3.11 10.15
CA PHE A 1 2.49 -1.64 10.16
C PHE A 1 2.71 -1.16 8.73
N VAL A 2 2.25 0.04 8.40
CA VAL A 2 2.43 0.64 7.07
C VAL A 2 3.16 1.97 7.23
N ALA A 3 4.30 2.12 6.57
CA ALA A 3 5.05 3.38 6.56
C ALA A 3 4.96 4.05 5.18
N MET A 4 4.29 5.20 5.14
CA MET A 4 4.13 6.00 3.92
C MET A 4 5.08 7.22 3.86
N ASN A 5 5.91 7.38 4.89
CA ASN A 5 6.96 8.38 4.97
C ASN A 5 8.05 7.91 5.95
N GLN A 6 9.25 8.49 5.83
CA GLN A 6 10.40 8.09 6.62
C GLN A 6 10.23 8.36 8.14
N PRO A 7 9.72 9.53 8.58
CA PRO A 7 9.54 9.79 10.01
C PRO A 7 8.64 8.77 10.71
N SER A 8 7.63 8.24 10.00
CA SER A 8 6.75 7.20 10.54
C SER A 8 7.49 5.87 10.74
N LEU A 9 8.37 5.48 9.80
CA LEU A 9 9.19 4.29 9.97
C LEU A 9 10.08 4.45 11.21
N GLU A 10 10.82 5.56 11.30
CA GLU A 10 11.76 5.81 12.40
C GLU A 10 11.06 5.84 13.77
N LYS A 11 9.84 6.39 13.82
CA LYS A 11 9.09 6.50 15.08
C LYS A 11 8.48 5.18 15.54
N PHE A 12 7.97 4.36 14.62
CA PHE A 12 7.08 3.25 14.96
C PHE A 12 7.66 1.85 14.69
N GLU A 13 8.85 1.73 14.07
CA GLU A 13 9.48 0.42 13.82
C GLU A 13 9.67 -0.39 15.13
N GLU A 14 10.07 0.26 16.22
CA GLU A 14 10.30 -0.38 17.52
C GLU A 14 8.98 -0.86 18.18
N GLU A 15 7.84 -0.28 17.82
CA GLU A 15 6.53 -0.66 18.37
C GLU A 15 5.93 -1.90 17.68
N VAL A 16 6.50 -2.34 16.56
CA VAL A 16 6.03 -3.53 15.83
C VAL A 16 6.36 -4.79 16.63
N GLN A 17 5.36 -5.64 16.82
CA GLN A 17 5.55 -6.91 17.51
C GLN A 17 6.54 -7.81 16.75
N PRO A 18 7.36 -8.62 17.45
CA PRO A 18 8.26 -9.59 16.81
C PRO A 18 7.53 -10.49 15.80
N GLY A 19 8.17 -10.74 14.66
CA GLY A 19 7.56 -11.45 13.53
C GLY A 19 6.52 -10.63 12.75
N GLY A 20 6.27 -9.38 13.13
CA GLY A 20 5.32 -8.50 12.46
C GLY A 20 5.79 -8.04 11.08
N LEU A 21 4.83 -7.65 10.25
CA LEU A 21 5.06 -7.18 8.89
C LEU A 21 5.06 -5.65 8.83
N ILE A 22 6.08 -5.08 8.20
CA ILE A 22 6.15 -3.68 7.77
C ILE A 22 6.02 -3.63 6.25
N ILE A 23 5.05 -2.87 5.74
CA ILE A 23 4.95 -2.54 4.31
C ILE A 23 5.26 -1.06 4.16
N LEU A 24 6.16 -0.70 3.24
CA LEU A 24 6.60 0.69 3.11
C LEU A 24 6.81 1.13 1.67
N ASP A 25 6.62 2.44 1.45
CA ASP A 25 6.87 3.07 0.15
C ASP A 25 8.38 3.32 -0.06
N SER A 26 9.03 2.42 -0.79
CA SER A 26 10.47 2.50 -1.05
C SER A 26 10.88 3.61 -2.02
N SER A 27 9.91 4.25 -2.69
CA SER A 27 10.19 5.45 -3.49
C SER A 27 10.27 6.72 -2.64
N LEU A 28 9.70 6.72 -1.43
CA LEU A 28 9.76 7.83 -0.47
C LEU A 28 10.71 7.57 0.70
N ILE A 29 10.94 6.30 1.04
CA ILE A 29 11.73 5.88 2.21
C ILE A 29 12.96 5.13 1.71
N GLN A 30 14.12 5.77 1.84
CA GLN A 30 15.41 5.17 1.46
C GLN A 30 15.99 4.28 2.56
N LEU A 31 15.53 4.45 3.81
CA LEU A 31 15.95 3.63 4.93
C LEU A 31 15.40 2.20 4.82
N LYS A 32 16.19 1.26 5.33
CA LYS A 32 15.76 -0.13 5.53
C LYS A 32 15.32 -0.31 6.97
N VAL A 33 14.36 -1.22 7.16
CA VAL A 33 14.01 -1.75 8.48
C VAL A 33 15.29 -2.32 9.10
N LYS A 34 15.63 -1.84 10.29
CA LYS A 34 16.85 -2.19 11.02
C LYS A 34 16.66 -3.48 11.82
N ARG A 35 15.45 -3.73 12.30
CA ARG A 35 15.10 -4.94 13.06
C ARG A 35 15.09 -6.18 12.17
N HIS A 36 15.84 -7.20 12.58
CA HIS A 36 15.98 -8.47 11.85
C HIS A 36 14.90 -9.50 12.16
N ASP A 37 14.12 -9.28 13.23
CA ASP A 37 13.00 -10.14 13.64
C ASP A 37 11.68 -9.75 12.98
N LEU A 38 11.67 -8.72 12.13
CA LEU A 38 10.50 -8.24 11.40
C LEU A 38 10.53 -8.67 9.94
N GLN A 39 9.35 -8.85 9.37
CA GLN A 39 9.19 -8.98 7.92
C GLN A 39 9.03 -7.59 7.30
N ALA A 40 9.66 -7.35 6.15
CA ALA A 40 9.61 -6.06 5.48
C ALA A 40 9.32 -6.21 3.98
N CYS A 41 8.27 -5.54 3.52
CA CYS A 41 7.88 -5.42 2.12
C CYS A 41 8.16 -3.99 1.62
N TYR A 42 9.01 -3.87 0.62
CA TYR A 42 9.47 -2.60 0.05
C TYR A 42 8.86 -2.40 -1.33
N ILE A 43 7.74 -1.69 -1.40
CA ILE A 43 7.02 -1.43 -2.64
C ILE A 43 7.24 0.03 -3.07
N PRO A 44 7.69 0.33 -4.30
CA PRO A 44 7.91 1.71 -4.75
C PRO A 44 6.58 2.34 -5.18
N ALA A 45 5.64 2.45 -4.24
CA ALA A 45 4.23 2.73 -4.53
C ALA A 45 4.02 4.10 -5.19
N THR A 46 4.67 5.16 -4.72
CA THR A 46 4.56 6.48 -5.35
C THR A 46 5.12 6.46 -6.77
N LYS A 47 6.27 5.84 -6.99
CA LYS A 47 6.82 5.66 -8.35
C LYS A 47 5.88 4.85 -9.25
N LEU A 48 5.34 3.72 -8.77
CA LEU A 48 4.39 2.91 -9.53
C LEU A 48 3.13 3.70 -9.90
N ALA A 49 2.65 4.56 -8.99
CA ALA A 49 1.52 5.43 -9.26
C ALA A 49 1.84 6.44 -10.37
N GLU A 50 3.01 7.07 -10.33
CA GLU A 50 3.45 8.03 -11.36
C GLU A 50 3.61 7.36 -12.73
N ASP A 51 4.34 6.24 -12.78
CA ASP A 51 4.62 5.50 -14.02
C ASP A 51 3.33 4.98 -14.71
N ASN A 52 2.23 4.83 -13.96
CA ASN A 52 0.95 4.33 -14.46
C ASN A 52 -0.13 5.41 -14.69
N ASN A 53 0.23 6.70 -14.59
CA ASN A 53 -0.70 7.84 -14.65
C ASN A 53 -1.79 7.79 -13.55
N LEU A 54 -1.41 7.35 -12.36
CA LEU A 54 -2.27 7.18 -11.18
C LEU A 54 -1.82 8.10 -10.02
N LYS A 55 -1.29 9.29 -10.35
CA LYS A 55 -0.73 10.23 -9.38
C LYS A 55 -1.69 10.45 -8.20
N GLY A 56 -1.18 10.27 -6.98
CA GLY A 56 -1.95 10.38 -5.74
C GLY A 56 -2.61 9.07 -5.26
N LEU A 57 -2.46 7.96 -5.99
CA LEU A 57 -3.03 6.65 -5.62
C LEU A 57 -2.00 5.65 -5.06
N ALA A 58 -0.84 6.12 -4.58
CA ALA A 58 0.17 5.28 -3.92
C ALA A 58 -0.43 4.46 -2.77
N ASN A 59 -1.34 5.05 -1.98
CA ASN A 59 -2.00 4.37 -0.87
C ASN A 59 -2.84 3.18 -1.35
N MET A 60 -3.44 3.26 -2.55
CA MET A 60 -4.22 2.16 -3.12
C MET A 60 -3.33 1.04 -3.63
N ILE A 61 -2.15 1.36 -4.15
CA ILE A 61 -1.11 0.38 -4.47
C ILE A 61 -0.66 -0.34 -3.18
N ILE A 62 -0.40 0.40 -2.10
CA ILE A 62 -0.07 -0.23 -0.82
C ILE A 62 -1.23 -1.10 -0.31
N LEU A 63 -2.48 -0.67 -0.47
CA LEU A 63 -3.65 -1.45 -0.07
C LEU A 63 -3.73 -2.80 -0.82
N GLY A 64 -3.44 -2.80 -2.13
CA GLY A 64 -3.31 -4.03 -2.90
C GLY A 64 -2.22 -4.95 -2.36
N ARG A 65 -1.06 -4.40 -2.00
CA ARG A 65 0.03 -5.18 -1.39
C ARG A 65 -0.35 -5.74 -0.02
N ILE A 66 -1.06 -4.98 0.81
CA ILE A 66 -1.61 -5.46 2.10
C ILE A 66 -2.50 -6.69 1.87
N ALA A 67 -3.43 -6.63 0.90
CA ALA A 67 -4.30 -7.76 0.59
C ALA A 67 -3.49 -9.02 0.24
N ARG A 68 -2.43 -8.86 -0.56
CA ARG A 68 -1.60 -9.96 -1.01
C ARG A 68 -0.74 -10.57 0.10
N GLU A 69 -0.11 -9.75 0.95
CA GLU A 69 0.73 -10.24 2.05
C GLU A 69 -0.08 -10.89 3.16
N THR A 70 -1.24 -10.33 3.46
CA THR A 70 -1.98 -10.68 4.69
C THR A 70 -3.13 -11.64 4.44
N GLY A 71 -3.67 -11.70 3.22
CA GLY A 71 -4.87 -12.47 2.91
C GLY A 71 -6.12 -12.01 3.68
N LEU A 72 -6.10 -10.83 4.32
CA LEU A 72 -7.20 -10.33 5.15
C LEU A 72 -8.48 -10.07 4.35
N PHE A 73 -8.34 -9.80 3.05
CA PHE A 73 -9.44 -9.53 2.12
C PHE A 73 -9.02 -9.91 0.70
N ASP A 74 -9.98 -10.38 -0.09
CA ASP A 74 -9.81 -10.60 -1.52
C ASP A 74 -9.99 -9.30 -2.33
N LEU A 75 -9.62 -9.35 -3.61
CA LEU A 75 -9.74 -8.22 -4.52
C LEU A 75 -11.20 -7.78 -4.71
N ASP A 76 -12.14 -8.72 -4.75
CA ASP A 76 -13.56 -8.41 -4.92
C ASP A 76 -14.10 -7.60 -3.74
N THR A 77 -13.72 -7.95 -2.52
CA THR A 77 -14.06 -7.22 -1.29
C THR A 77 -13.48 -5.81 -1.33
N LEU A 78 -12.24 -5.65 -1.77
CA LEU A 78 -11.63 -4.32 -1.93
C LEU A 78 -12.33 -3.48 -2.99
N TYR A 79 -12.68 -4.07 -4.13
CA TYR A 79 -13.39 -3.37 -5.20
C TYR A 79 -14.78 -2.94 -4.78
N LEU A 80 -15.48 -3.78 -4.02
CA LEU A 80 -16.78 -3.44 -3.45
C LEU A 80 -16.64 -2.29 -2.46
N ALA A 81 -15.65 -2.33 -1.55
CA ALA A 81 -15.38 -1.25 -0.62
C ALA A 81 -15.08 0.07 -1.34
N ALA A 82 -14.20 0.06 -2.34
CA ALA A 82 -13.89 1.23 -3.16
C ALA A 82 -15.13 1.80 -3.84
N SER A 83 -16.01 0.95 -4.38
CA SER A 83 -17.26 1.39 -5.02
C SER A 83 -18.23 2.07 -4.06
N LYS A 84 -18.28 1.62 -2.79
CA LYS A 84 -19.13 2.22 -1.75
C LYS A 84 -18.58 3.54 -1.21
N SER A 85 -17.25 3.69 -1.19
CA SER A 85 -16.59 4.91 -0.69
C SER A 85 -16.50 6.03 -1.72
N ILE A 86 -16.57 5.70 -3.02
CA ILE A 86 -16.48 6.68 -4.10
C ILE A 86 -17.88 7.12 -4.53
N PRO A 87 -18.19 8.43 -4.50
CA PRO A 87 -19.49 8.93 -4.95
C PRO A 87 -19.76 8.58 -6.42
N GLU A 88 -21.00 8.26 -6.75
CA GLU A 88 -21.36 7.76 -8.07
C GLU A 88 -21.07 8.75 -9.22
N ARG A 89 -21.04 10.06 -8.93
CA ARG A 89 -20.60 11.10 -9.87
C ARG A 89 -19.11 11.06 -10.24
N LYS A 90 -18.31 10.20 -9.61
CA LYS A 90 -16.86 10.07 -9.81
C LYS A 90 -16.47 8.66 -10.27
N LYS A 91 -17.25 8.05 -11.18
CA LYS A 91 -17.01 6.69 -11.70
C LYS A 91 -15.60 6.48 -12.26
N ASP A 92 -15.01 7.49 -12.90
CA ASP A 92 -13.64 7.39 -13.41
C ASP A 92 -12.61 7.16 -12.30
N LEU A 93 -12.84 7.71 -11.11
CA LEU A 93 -11.97 7.45 -9.95
C LEU A 93 -12.03 5.99 -9.52
N LEU A 94 -13.19 5.33 -9.63
CA LEU A 94 -13.30 3.92 -9.27
C LEU A 94 -12.40 3.05 -10.16
N ALA A 95 -12.37 3.32 -11.47
CA ALA A 95 -11.49 2.60 -12.39
C ALA A 95 -10.00 2.79 -12.04
N PHE A 96 -9.59 4.03 -11.75
CA PHE A 96 -8.20 4.30 -11.33
C PHE A 96 -7.84 3.65 -9.99
N ASN A 97 -8.76 3.64 -9.02
CA ASN A 97 -8.53 2.98 -7.72
C ASN A 97 -8.38 1.47 -7.90
N LYS A 98 -9.24 0.82 -8.70
CA LYS A 98 -9.12 -0.62 -8.99
C LYS A 98 -7.79 -0.95 -9.65
N LYS A 99 -7.39 -0.19 -10.68
CA LYS A 99 -6.10 -0.35 -11.34
C LYS A 99 -4.93 -0.21 -10.36
N ALA A 100 -4.97 0.79 -9.47
CA ALA A 100 -3.94 0.99 -8.44
C ALA A 100 -3.86 -0.21 -7.48
N ILE A 101 -5.00 -0.71 -7.01
CA ILE A 101 -5.07 -1.91 -6.16
C ILE A 101 -4.47 -3.13 -6.87
N GLU A 102 -4.79 -3.35 -8.15
CA GLU A 102 -4.26 -4.46 -8.94
C GLU A 102 -2.74 -4.41 -9.09
N ILE A 103 -2.19 -3.22 -9.35
CA ILE A 103 -0.74 -3.01 -9.42
C ILE A 103 -0.09 -3.43 -8.09
N GLY A 104 -0.67 -2.99 -6.98
CA GLY A 104 -0.19 -3.34 -5.65
C GLY A 104 -0.26 -4.82 -5.31
N TYR A 105 -1.37 -5.47 -5.71
CA TYR A 105 -1.60 -6.89 -5.43
C TYR A 105 -0.63 -7.80 -6.21
N ASN A 106 -0.28 -7.40 -7.44
CA ASN A 106 0.55 -8.18 -8.36
C ASN A 106 2.05 -7.85 -8.33
N TYR A 107 2.46 -6.83 -7.56
CA TYR A 107 3.87 -6.51 -7.31
C TYR A 107 4.45 -7.44 -6.25
#